data_AF-A0A3R9WME2-F1
#
_entry.id   AF-A0A3R9WME2-F1
#
_cell.length_a   1.000
_cell.length_b   1.000
_cell.length_c   1.000
_cell.angle_alpha   90.00
_cell.angle_beta   90.00
_cell.angle_gamma   90.00
#
_symmetry.space_group_name_H-M   'P 1'
#
loop_
_entity.id
_entity.type
_entity.pdbx_description
1 polymer ?
#
loop_
_entity_poly.entity_id
_entity_poly.type
_entity_poly.pdbx_seq_one_letter_code
_entity_poly.pdbx_strand_id
1 'polypeptide(L)'
;MSRSDAPRRKSRRLALSAAAVTAVAVTAAGAGYLAGRGEPTAPDRPGVEMAGKPGALPHPEITRFSGVSRVKSDSPGHPVKIRPCPGPAPYGSHGCHESSLRFLPDDTPVRMWCWTDGTAPDTRAPSDKRWFYVIEADGSPHPGEAGYVHSALIPTAEQVRVPECTTQRLLEAAPLPPGAAGWCTPAPGPVRRSGSVPSGR
;
A
#
# COMPACT_ATOMS: atom_id res chain seq x y z
N MET A 1 33.09 7.39 -49.54
CA MET A 1 32.91 8.45 -48.53
C MET A 1 31.59 9.15 -48.80
N SER A 2 30.49 8.68 -48.20
CA SER A 2 29.15 9.24 -48.43
C SER A 2 28.65 9.89 -47.15
N ARG A 3 28.57 11.23 -47.16
CA ARG A 3 27.91 12.04 -46.14
C ARG A 3 26.40 11.82 -46.28
N SER A 4 25.74 11.41 -45.21
CA SER A 4 24.28 11.44 -45.11
C SER A 4 23.87 12.47 -44.06
N ASP A 5 23.19 13.50 -44.54
CA ASP A 5 22.61 14.61 -43.80
C ASP A 5 21.49 14.15 -42.84
N ALA A 6 21.43 14.82 -41.69
CA ALA A 6 20.46 14.60 -40.63
C ALA A 6 19.15 15.38 -40.87
N PRO A 7 17.99 14.87 -40.40
CA PRO A 7 16.84 15.72 -40.15
C PRO A 7 16.72 16.12 -38.66
N ARG A 8 16.98 17.41 -38.45
CA ARG A 8 16.66 18.29 -37.32
C ARG A 8 15.29 17.98 -36.69
N ARG A 9 15.23 17.42 -35.46
CA ARG A 9 13.98 17.30 -34.69
C ARG A 9 13.72 18.54 -33.84
N LYS A 10 12.53 19.10 -34.04
CA LYS A 10 11.98 20.34 -33.46
C LYS A 10 11.97 20.33 -31.93
N SER A 11 12.55 21.36 -31.34
CA SER A 11 12.41 21.74 -29.94
C SER A 11 10.99 22.23 -29.67
N ARG A 12 10.22 21.47 -28.86
CA ARG A 12 8.95 21.94 -28.30
C ARG A 12 9.26 22.72 -27.02
N ARG A 13 9.08 24.03 -27.07
CA ARG A 13 9.05 24.91 -25.90
C ARG A 13 7.77 24.60 -25.12
N LEU A 14 7.89 24.11 -23.89
CA LEU A 14 6.78 24.04 -22.95
C LEU A 14 6.69 25.40 -22.25
N ALA A 15 5.52 26.03 -22.39
CA ALA A 15 5.19 27.30 -21.77
C ALA A 15 5.04 27.12 -20.26
N LEU A 16 5.72 27.97 -19.49
CA LEU A 16 5.52 28.17 -18.06
C LEU A 16 4.18 28.86 -17.83
N SER A 17 3.20 28.13 -17.30
CA SER A 17 1.96 28.72 -16.79
C SER A 17 2.15 29.09 -15.32
N ALA A 18 2.32 30.38 -15.06
CA ALA A 18 2.22 30.99 -13.75
C ALA A 18 0.74 31.30 -13.44
N ALA A 19 0.24 30.79 -12.32
CA ALA A 19 -1.00 31.27 -11.68
C ALA A 19 -0.92 30.85 -10.20
N ALA A 20 -0.64 31.79 -9.30
CA ALA A 20 -1.58 32.70 -8.63
C ALA A 20 -1.74 32.23 -7.18
N VAL A 21 -0.90 32.79 -6.31
CA VAL A 21 -0.92 32.60 -4.86
C VAL A 21 -2.05 33.45 -4.29
N THR A 22 -3.10 32.81 -3.78
CA THR A 22 -4.15 33.49 -3.00
C THR A 22 -3.83 33.32 -1.52
N ALA A 23 -3.34 34.38 -0.89
CA ALA A 23 -3.20 34.47 0.56
C ALA A 23 -4.57 34.77 1.18
N VAL A 24 -5.10 33.85 1.98
CA VAL A 24 -6.29 34.09 2.80
C VAL A 24 -5.81 34.41 4.21
N ALA A 25 -5.90 35.68 4.61
CA ALA A 25 -5.72 36.12 5.97
C ALA A 25 -7.08 36.05 6.69
N VAL A 26 -7.18 35.24 7.75
CA VAL A 26 -8.32 35.26 8.68
C VAL A 26 -7.82 35.81 10.00
N THR A 27 -8.33 36.98 10.38
CA THR A 27 -8.18 37.58 11.71
C THR A 27 -9.59 37.89 12.23
N ALA A 28 -9.88 37.41 13.45
CA ALA A 28 -10.80 37.97 14.46
C ALA A 28 -11.05 36.86 15.49
N ALA A 29 -10.45 36.92 16.69
CA ALA A 29 -10.86 37.73 17.83
C ALA A 29 -12.29 37.40 18.29
N GLY A 30 -12.37 36.62 19.37
CA GLY A 30 -13.61 36.32 20.11
C GLY A 30 -13.28 35.99 21.56
N ALA A 31 -13.14 37.03 22.37
CA ALA A 31 -13.17 36.96 23.82
C ALA A 31 -14.63 36.89 24.30
N GLY A 32 -14.92 36.15 25.38
CA GLY A 32 -16.21 36.28 26.06
C GLY A 32 -16.67 35.09 26.90
N TYR A 33 -16.30 35.14 28.19
CA TYR A 33 -16.90 34.55 29.38
C TYR A 33 -18.30 33.92 29.30
N LEU A 34 -18.50 32.79 29.97
CA LEU A 34 -19.52 32.65 31.03
C LEU A 34 -19.06 31.63 32.09
N ALA A 35 -18.89 32.12 33.31
CA ALA A 35 -18.73 31.34 34.52
C ALA A 35 -20.11 30.99 35.09
N GLY A 36 -20.35 29.71 35.37
CA GLY A 36 -21.55 29.23 36.06
C GLY A 36 -21.18 28.34 37.26
N ARG A 37 -21.41 28.86 38.48
CA ARG A 37 -21.73 28.11 39.71
C ARG A 37 -23.00 27.26 39.46
N GLY A 38 -23.29 26.11 40.05
CA GLY A 38 -22.66 25.24 41.06
C GLY A 38 -23.68 24.13 41.46
N GLU A 39 -23.15 23.01 42.00
CA GLU A 39 -23.81 22.08 42.98
C GLU A 39 -24.83 21.02 42.47
N PRO A 40 -25.05 19.82 43.10
CA PRO A 40 -24.41 19.16 44.25
C PRO A 40 -23.83 17.74 44.01
N THR A 41 -22.98 17.35 44.97
CA THR A 41 -22.35 16.05 45.24
C THR A 41 -23.34 14.87 45.37
N ALA A 42 -23.00 13.72 44.78
CA ALA A 42 -23.57 12.40 45.05
C ALA A 42 -22.50 11.30 44.81
N PRO A 43 -22.63 10.10 45.43
CA PRO A 43 -21.54 9.48 46.17
C PRO A 43 -20.63 8.56 45.35
N ASP A 44 -19.36 8.62 45.76
CA ASP A 44 -18.38 7.53 45.88
C ASP A 44 -18.69 6.25 45.11
N ARG A 45 -18.30 6.23 43.84
CA ARG A 45 -17.95 4.99 43.15
C ARG A 45 -16.43 4.91 43.17
N PRO A 46 -15.83 3.77 43.57
CA PRO A 46 -14.39 3.59 43.46
C PRO A 46 -13.99 3.82 42.01
N GLY A 47 -13.34 4.97 41.79
CA GLY A 47 -12.78 5.33 40.50
C GLY A 47 -11.76 4.27 40.15
N VAL A 48 -12.10 3.44 39.17
CA VAL A 48 -11.08 2.66 38.47
C VAL A 48 -10.28 3.69 37.70
N GLU A 49 -9.24 4.18 38.35
CA GLU A 49 -8.20 5.02 37.78
C GLU A 49 -7.48 4.17 36.73
N MET A 50 -8.05 4.12 35.52
CA MET A 50 -7.34 3.72 34.32
C MET A 50 -6.41 4.88 33.97
N ALA A 51 -5.39 5.11 34.80
CA ALA A 51 -4.21 5.87 34.45
C ALA A 51 -3.46 5.10 33.34
N GLY A 52 -4.03 5.13 32.15
CA GLY A 52 -3.38 4.75 30.92
C GLY A 52 -2.22 5.71 30.71
N LYS A 53 -1.03 5.22 31.03
CA LYS A 53 0.28 5.87 30.88
C LYS A 53 0.33 6.74 29.60
N PRO A 54 0.32 8.08 29.70
CA PRO A 54 0.53 8.95 28.54
C PRO A 54 2.02 8.88 28.17
N GLY A 55 2.36 7.99 27.24
CA GLY A 55 3.75 7.78 26.84
C GLY A 55 3.97 6.76 25.73
N ALA A 56 2.96 5.95 25.40
CA ALA A 56 2.99 5.23 24.13
C ALA A 56 2.53 6.19 23.03
N LEU A 57 3.46 6.59 22.16
CA LEU A 57 3.15 7.30 20.92
C LEU A 57 1.94 6.61 20.28
N PRO A 58 0.79 7.30 20.10
CA PRO A 58 -0.38 6.67 19.52
C PRO A 58 0.02 6.24 18.12
N HIS A 59 0.14 4.93 17.91
CA HIS A 59 0.15 4.39 16.57
C HIS A 59 -1.13 4.91 15.90
N PRO A 60 -1.06 5.38 14.64
CA PRO A 60 -2.21 5.96 13.96
C PRO A 60 -3.43 5.06 14.19
N GLU A 61 -4.43 5.61 14.88
CA GLU A 61 -5.57 4.83 15.36
C GLU A 61 -6.30 4.25 14.16
N ILE A 62 -6.15 2.96 13.92
CA ILE A 62 -6.75 2.27 12.77
C ILE A 62 -8.27 2.27 12.97
N THR A 63 -8.97 3.05 12.13
CA THR A 63 -10.37 3.44 12.37
C THR A 63 -11.39 2.51 11.72
N ARG A 64 -11.03 1.69 10.71
CA ARG A 64 -11.98 0.87 9.93
C ARG A 64 -11.76 -0.64 10.08
N PHE A 65 -12.85 -1.41 9.98
CA PHE A 65 -12.82 -2.89 10.01
C PHE A 65 -12.89 -3.54 8.63
N SER A 66 -13.31 -2.80 7.60
CA SER A 66 -13.42 -3.27 6.22
C SER A 66 -13.46 -2.09 5.25
N GLY A 67 -13.35 -2.38 3.96
CA GLY A 67 -13.49 -1.41 2.87
C GLY A 67 -12.26 -1.32 1.97
N VAL A 68 -12.34 -0.40 1.02
CA VAL A 68 -11.25 -0.01 0.14
C VAL A 68 -10.58 1.23 0.71
N SER A 69 -9.26 1.23 0.74
CA SER A 69 -8.43 2.36 1.14
C SER A 69 -7.85 3.03 -0.11
N ARG A 70 -7.38 4.27 0.01
CA ARG A 70 -6.64 4.97 -1.03
C ARG A 70 -5.22 5.20 -0.60
N VAL A 71 -4.30 4.98 -1.54
CA VAL A 71 -2.92 5.40 -1.35
C VAL A 71 -2.79 6.89 -1.64
N LYS A 72 -2.01 7.59 -0.83
CA LYS A 72 -1.70 9.00 -0.96
C LYS A 72 -0.20 9.21 -1.04
N SER A 73 0.23 9.94 -2.06
CA SER A 73 1.61 10.38 -2.17
C SER A 73 1.92 11.50 -1.17
N ASP A 74 3.16 11.53 -0.69
CA ASP A 74 3.67 12.63 0.14
C ASP A 74 3.78 13.95 -0.63
N SER A 75 3.84 13.86 -1.96
CA SER A 75 3.83 15.00 -2.86
C SER A 75 2.61 14.90 -3.78
N PRO A 76 1.65 15.84 -3.73
CA PRO A 76 0.46 15.81 -4.56
C PRO A 76 0.79 15.64 -6.04
N GLY A 77 0.13 14.69 -6.70
CA GLY A 77 0.34 14.39 -8.13
C GLY A 77 1.58 13.55 -8.46
N HIS A 78 2.37 13.15 -7.46
CA HIS A 78 3.42 12.15 -7.65
C HIS A 78 2.87 10.73 -7.41
N PRO A 79 3.44 9.71 -8.07
CA PRO A 79 2.99 8.34 -7.85
C PRO A 79 3.47 7.78 -6.50
N VAL A 80 2.66 6.90 -5.93
CA VAL A 80 2.99 6.10 -4.75
C VAL A 80 3.85 4.91 -5.16
N LYS A 81 4.96 4.69 -4.45
CA LYS A 81 5.86 3.55 -4.69
C LYS A 81 5.32 2.31 -3.98
N ILE A 82 5.02 1.27 -4.75
CA ILE A 82 4.78 -0.09 -4.24
C ILE A 82 6.06 -0.88 -4.32
N ARG A 83 6.40 -1.55 -3.22
CA ARG A 83 7.64 -2.32 -3.06
C ARG A 83 7.34 -3.82 -3.05
N PRO A 84 8.22 -4.67 -3.59
CA PRO A 84 8.11 -6.12 -3.43
C PRO A 84 8.30 -6.55 -1.96
N CYS A 85 9.02 -5.75 -1.17
CA CYS A 85 9.43 -6.06 0.19
C CYS A 85 9.36 -4.80 1.09
N PRO A 86 9.11 -4.96 2.40
CA PRO A 86 9.13 -3.84 3.34
C PRO A 86 10.57 -3.38 3.61
N GLY A 87 10.83 -2.07 3.59
CA GLY A 87 12.15 -1.48 3.92
C GLY A 87 12.72 -0.51 2.87
N PRO A 88 13.85 0.17 3.15
CA PRO A 88 14.60 0.97 2.20
C PRO A 88 15.51 0.10 1.30
N ALA A 89 16.00 0.66 0.19
CA ALA A 89 16.97 0.02 -0.68
C ALA A 89 18.40 0.16 -0.09
N PRO A 90 19.38 -0.70 -0.44
CA PRO A 90 19.28 -1.92 -1.23
C PRO A 90 18.74 -3.06 -0.33
N TYR A 91 17.58 -3.62 -0.67
CA TYR A 91 16.93 -4.61 0.18
C TYR A 91 17.83 -5.84 0.31
N GLY A 92 18.43 -6.02 1.48
CA GLY A 92 19.56 -6.92 1.76
C GLY A 92 19.26 -8.42 1.77
N SER A 93 18.28 -8.86 0.98
CA SER A 93 17.93 -10.26 0.76
C SER A 93 17.95 -10.51 -0.75
N HIS A 94 18.49 -11.63 -1.21
CA HIS A 94 18.64 -12.02 -2.63
C HIS A 94 17.32 -12.10 -3.46
N GLY A 95 16.19 -11.58 -2.97
CA GLY A 95 14.88 -11.65 -3.63
C GLY A 95 14.13 -10.32 -3.80
N CYS A 96 14.69 -9.19 -3.37
CA CYS A 96 13.96 -7.90 -3.33
C CYS A 96 14.64 -6.84 -4.23
N HIS A 97 14.64 -7.07 -5.55
CA HIS A 97 15.30 -6.14 -6.48
C HIS A 97 14.53 -4.84 -6.69
N GLU A 98 15.24 -3.71 -6.71
CA GLU A 98 14.68 -2.36 -6.96
C GLU A 98 14.04 -2.23 -8.35
N SER A 99 14.46 -3.04 -9.33
CA SER A 99 13.85 -3.11 -10.65
C SER A 99 12.39 -3.58 -10.65
N SER A 100 11.91 -4.16 -9.53
CA SER A 100 10.51 -4.57 -9.36
C SER A 100 9.65 -3.55 -8.63
N LEU A 101 10.19 -2.34 -8.37
CA LEU A 101 9.39 -1.22 -7.89
C LEU A 101 8.28 -0.89 -8.89
N ARG A 102 7.07 -0.72 -8.35
CA ARG A 102 5.90 -0.29 -9.11
C ARG A 102 5.44 1.07 -8.61
N PHE A 103 4.71 1.77 -9.47
CA PHE A 103 4.25 3.13 -9.22
C PHE A 103 2.74 3.17 -9.45
N LEU A 104 2.00 3.49 -8.40
CA LEU A 104 0.57 3.76 -8.51
C LEU A 104 0.33 5.26 -8.66
N PRO A 105 -0.65 5.68 -9.47
CA PRO A 105 -1.18 7.02 -9.38
C PRO A 105 -1.58 7.37 -7.94
N ASP A 106 -1.48 8.65 -7.60
CA ASP A 106 -2.08 9.16 -6.36
C ASP A 106 -3.59 8.83 -6.33
N ASP A 107 -4.15 8.65 -5.13
CA ASP A 107 -5.56 8.26 -4.93
C ASP A 107 -6.00 6.88 -5.44
N THR A 108 -5.05 6.02 -5.84
CA THR A 108 -5.38 4.67 -6.32
C THR A 108 -6.08 3.84 -5.24
N PRO A 109 -7.22 3.20 -5.54
CA PRO A 109 -7.93 2.35 -4.60
C PRO A 109 -7.19 1.02 -4.39
N VAL A 110 -7.01 0.64 -3.13
CA VAL A 110 -6.33 -0.59 -2.71
C VAL A 110 -7.10 -1.30 -1.60
N ARG A 111 -6.98 -2.62 -1.55
CA ARG A 111 -7.41 -3.45 -0.42
C ARG A 111 -6.20 -3.76 0.45
N MET A 112 -6.28 -3.42 1.73
CA MET A 112 -5.27 -3.81 2.71
C MET A 112 -5.49 -5.29 3.06
N TRP A 113 -4.42 -6.08 3.03
CA TRP A 113 -4.50 -7.54 3.27
C TRP A 113 -3.89 -7.96 4.60
N CYS A 114 -2.68 -7.49 4.89
CA CYS A 114 -1.97 -7.74 6.15
C CYS A 114 -0.96 -6.61 6.42
N TRP A 115 -0.39 -6.57 7.62
CA TRP A 115 0.65 -5.62 7.99
C TRP A 115 1.92 -6.31 8.49
N THR A 116 3.06 -5.65 8.38
CA THR A 116 4.31 -6.10 9.01
C THR A 116 5.13 -4.87 9.38
N ASP A 117 5.94 -4.99 10.43
CA ASP A 117 6.89 -3.94 10.78
C ASP A 117 8.24 -4.23 10.10
N GLY A 118 8.79 -3.21 9.45
CA GLY A 118 10.06 -3.25 8.75
C GLY A 118 10.87 -1.98 9.01
N THR A 119 11.95 -1.79 8.27
CA THR A 119 12.72 -0.56 8.36
C THR A 119 11.93 0.60 7.76
N ALA A 120 11.84 1.71 8.48
CA ALA A 120 11.21 2.94 8.00
C ALA A 120 11.93 3.48 6.74
N PRO A 121 11.24 4.14 5.81
CA PRO A 121 11.89 4.91 4.76
C PRO A 121 12.80 6.00 5.33
N ASP A 122 13.89 6.36 4.63
CA ASP A 122 14.88 7.35 5.11
C ASP A 122 14.30 8.72 5.45
N THR A 123 13.15 9.07 4.85
CA THR A 123 12.44 10.33 5.09
C THR A 123 11.52 10.29 6.31
N ARG A 124 11.47 9.18 7.06
CA ARG A 124 10.54 8.94 8.17
C ARG A 124 11.27 8.66 9.47
N ALA A 125 10.58 8.88 10.58
CA ALA A 125 11.09 8.56 11.90
C ALA A 125 11.33 7.04 12.02
N PRO A 126 12.42 6.58 12.67
CA PRO A 126 12.69 5.15 12.85
C PRO A 126 11.59 4.38 13.59
N SER A 127 10.70 5.07 14.31
CA SER A 127 9.53 4.49 14.97
C SER A 127 8.37 4.18 14.01
N ASP A 128 8.34 4.79 12.84
CA ASP A 128 7.30 4.59 11.82
C ASP A 128 7.68 3.40 10.93
N LYS A 129 7.54 2.20 11.49
CA LYS A 129 8.03 0.95 10.90
C LYS A 129 6.99 0.19 10.10
N ARG A 130 5.74 0.66 10.11
CA ARG A 130 4.61 -0.17 9.66
C ARG A 130 4.47 -0.14 8.15
N TRP A 131 4.38 -1.33 7.57
CA TRP A 131 4.10 -1.56 6.15
C TRP A 131 2.81 -2.38 6.01
N PHE A 132 2.01 -2.04 5.01
CA PHE A 132 0.82 -2.79 4.64
C PHE A 132 1.10 -3.53 3.33
N TYR A 133 0.78 -4.82 3.29
CA TYR A 133 0.63 -5.53 2.03
C TYR A 133 -0.73 -5.18 1.45
N VAL A 134 -0.72 -4.52 0.30
CA VAL A 134 -1.92 -4.04 -0.38
C VAL A 134 -2.08 -4.74 -1.72
N ILE A 135 -3.33 -4.92 -2.12
CA ILE A 135 -3.73 -5.44 -3.42
C ILE A 135 -4.55 -4.35 -4.11
N GLU A 136 -4.18 -3.98 -5.31
CA GLU A 136 -4.95 -3.06 -6.15
C GLU A 136 -6.42 -3.52 -6.28
N ALA A 137 -7.34 -2.61 -5.95
CA ALA A 137 -8.77 -2.91 -5.94
C ALA A 137 -9.36 -2.79 -7.35
N ASP A 138 -10.60 -3.26 -7.51
CA ASP A 138 -11.31 -3.13 -8.78
C ASP A 138 -11.46 -1.66 -9.18
N GLY A 139 -11.20 -1.33 -10.45
CA GLY A 139 -11.18 0.04 -10.97
C GLY A 139 -9.83 0.75 -10.86
N SER A 140 -8.78 0.11 -10.33
CA SER A 140 -7.40 0.61 -10.45
C SER A 140 -6.81 0.33 -11.85
N PRO A 141 -5.64 0.92 -12.20
CA PRO A 141 -4.95 0.63 -13.45
C PRO A 141 -4.54 -0.84 -13.63
N HIS A 142 -4.16 -1.53 -12.54
CA HIS A 142 -3.73 -2.94 -12.56
C HIS A 142 -4.40 -3.76 -11.44
N PRO A 143 -5.71 -4.06 -11.56
CA PRO A 143 -6.45 -4.78 -10.51
C PRO A 143 -5.82 -6.14 -10.19
N GLY A 144 -5.66 -6.43 -8.90
CA GLY A 144 -5.06 -7.68 -8.42
C GLY A 144 -3.54 -7.67 -8.29
N GLU A 145 -2.85 -6.62 -8.76
CA GLU A 145 -1.44 -6.45 -8.44
C GLU A 145 -1.23 -6.10 -6.97
N ALA A 146 -0.11 -6.53 -6.41
CA ALA A 146 0.11 -6.44 -4.97
C ALA A 146 1.55 -6.06 -4.62
N GLY A 147 1.70 -5.50 -3.43
CA GLY A 147 3.01 -5.22 -2.83
C GLY A 147 2.88 -4.43 -1.54
N TYR A 148 4.02 -4.01 -1.01
CA TYR A 148 4.12 -3.29 0.26
C TYR A 148 4.06 -1.78 0.04
N VAL A 149 3.22 -1.13 0.83
CA VAL A 149 3.08 0.32 0.96
C VAL A 149 3.33 0.71 2.40
N HIS A 150 4.09 1.78 2.59
CA HIS A 150 4.36 2.30 3.93
C HIS A 150 3.10 2.89 4.55
N SER A 151 2.88 2.70 5.86
CA SER A 151 1.62 3.09 6.53
C SER A 151 1.28 4.57 6.39
N ALA A 152 2.27 5.45 6.39
CA ALA A 152 2.09 6.89 6.22
C ALA A 152 1.51 7.29 4.86
N LEU A 153 1.58 6.41 3.85
CA LEU A 153 1.02 6.63 2.51
C LEU A 153 -0.44 6.17 2.41
N ILE A 154 -1.06 5.74 3.52
CA ILE A 154 -2.49 5.46 3.60
C ILE A 154 -3.05 6.35 4.72
N PRO A 155 -3.97 7.29 4.42
CA PRO A 155 -4.56 8.15 5.43
C PRO A 155 -5.12 7.34 6.60
N THR A 156 -4.88 7.77 7.84
CA THR A 156 -5.30 7.05 9.05
C THR A 156 -6.81 6.76 9.05
N ALA A 157 -7.62 7.69 8.55
CA ALA A 157 -9.08 7.52 8.41
C ALA A 157 -9.50 6.42 7.41
N GLU A 158 -8.59 6.00 6.53
CA GLU A 158 -8.81 4.96 5.53
C GLU A 158 -8.08 3.66 5.88
N GLN A 159 -7.28 3.62 6.94
CA GLN A 159 -6.59 2.41 7.36
C GLN A 159 -7.59 1.40 7.93
N VAL A 160 -7.52 0.18 7.39
CA VAL A 160 -8.34 -0.97 7.80
C VAL A 160 -7.53 -1.85 8.74
N ARG A 161 -8.19 -2.37 9.78
CA ARG A 161 -7.62 -3.38 10.67
C ARG A 161 -7.42 -4.67 9.91
N VAL A 162 -6.16 -4.94 9.60
CA VAL A 162 -5.72 -6.18 8.98
C VAL A 162 -4.84 -6.95 9.95
N PRO A 163 -4.77 -8.29 9.86
CA PRO A 163 -3.86 -9.08 10.68
C PRO A 163 -2.40 -8.92 10.23
N GLU A 164 -1.48 -9.42 11.04
CA GLU A 164 -0.06 -9.45 10.69
C GLU A 164 0.19 -10.36 9.49
N CYS A 165 1.19 -10.02 8.67
CA CYS A 165 1.60 -10.80 7.51
C CYS A 165 2.33 -12.06 7.97
N THR A 166 1.82 -13.20 7.54
CA THR A 166 2.48 -14.50 7.64
C THR A 166 2.76 -15.02 6.24
N THR A 167 3.72 -15.96 6.11
CA THR A 167 3.99 -16.63 4.84
C THR A 167 2.72 -17.23 4.24
N GLN A 168 1.88 -17.85 5.07
CA GLN A 168 0.60 -18.41 4.63
C GLN A 168 -0.33 -17.33 4.06
N ARG A 169 -0.48 -16.18 4.74
CA ARG A 169 -1.34 -15.10 4.24
C ARG A 169 -0.84 -14.48 2.94
N LEU A 170 0.48 -14.38 2.76
CA LEU A 170 1.04 -13.87 1.50
C LEU A 170 0.79 -14.84 0.35
N LEU A 171 0.83 -16.16 0.61
CA LEU A 171 0.47 -17.17 -0.38
C LEU A 171 -1.03 -17.14 -0.73
N GLU A 172 -1.90 -16.88 0.25
CA GLU A 172 -3.35 -16.72 0.04
C GLU A 172 -3.69 -15.46 -0.79
N ALA A 173 -2.89 -14.40 -0.66
CA ALA A 173 -3.11 -13.12 -1.35
C ALA A 173 -2.90 -13.18 -2.87
N ALA A 174 -2.06 -14.12 -3.32
CA ALA A 174 -1.75 -14.33 -4.73
C ALA A 174 -2.28 -15.70 -5.18
N PRO A 175 -3.60 -15.84 -5.43
CA PRO A 175 -4.09 -17.03 -6.12
C PRO A 175 -3.30 -17.16 -7.41
N LEU A 176 -2.61 -18.28 -7.60
CA LEU A 176 -1.96 -18.60 -8.86
C LEU A 176 -2.95 -18.32 -9.99
N PRO A 177 -2.55 -17.61 -11.06
CA PRO A 177 -3.46 -17.32 -12.14
C PRO A 177 -4.07 -18.66 -12.61
N PRO A 178 -5.38 -18.73 -12.90
CA PRO A 178 -6.09 -19.99 -13.21
C PRO A 178 -5.61 -20.73 -14.47
N GLY A 179 -4.45 -20.39 -15.04
CA GLY A 179 -3.74 -21.14 -16.09
C GLY A 179 -2.37 -21.72 -15.69
N ALA A 180 -1.83 -21.42 -14.50
CA ALA A 180 -0.53 -21.97 -14.07
C ALA A 180 -0.61 -23.42 -13.54
N ALA A 181 -1.81 -23.88 -13.15
CA ALA A 181 -2.04 -25.27 -12.75
C ALA A 181 -1.97 -26.28 -13.92
N GLY A 182 -1.96 -25.81 -15.18
CA GLY A 182 -1.89 -26.66 -16.36
C GLY A 182 -0.51 -27.24 -16.67
N TRP A 183 0.56 -26.70 -16.07
CA TRP A 183 1.95 -27.07 -16.42
C TRP A 183 2.50 -28.24 -15.59
N CYS A 184 1.74 -28.72 -14.59
CA CYS A 184 2.05 -29.91 -13.82
C CYS A 184 1.04 -31.05 -14.04
N THR A 185 0.27 -31.03 -15.13
CA THR A 185 -0.37 -32.27 -15.57
C THR A 185 0.70 -33.08 -16.29
N PRO A 186 1.20 -34.21 -15.75
CA PRO A 186 2.04 -35.10 -16.53
C PRO A 186 1.24 -35.47 -17.78
N ALA A 187 1.81 -35.21 -18.96
CA ALA A 187 1.19 -35.62 -20.21
C ALA A 187 0.75 -37.08 -20.06
N PRO A 188 -0.51 -37.44 -20.35
CA PRO A 188 -0.90 -38.84 -20.37
C PRO A 188 0.06 -39.55 -21.32
N GLY A 189 0.90 -40.41 -20.76
CA GLY A 189 1.90 -41.14 -21.52
C GLY A 189 1.23 -41.81 -22.72
N PRO A 190 1.94 -41.97 -23.85
CA PRO A 190 1.36 -42.60 -25.02
C PRO A 190 0.80 -43.96 -24.62
N VAL A 191 -0.52 -44.13 -24.76
CA VAL A 191 -1.20 -45.39 -24.52
C VAL A 191 -0.62 -46.38 -25.51
N ARG A 192 0.33 -47.20 -25.04
CA ARG A 192 0.92 -48.28 -25.81
C ARG A 192 -0.21 -49.28 -26.06
N ARG A 193 -0.84 -49.18 -27.24
CA ARG A 193 -1.75 -50.21 -27.74
C ARG A 193 -0.93 -51.49 -27.87
N SER A 194 -1.02 -52.33 -26.85
CA SER A 194 -0.63 -53.74 -26.93
C SER A 194 -1.56 -54.41 -27.93
N GLY A 195 -1.16 -54.39 -29.21
CA GLY A 195 -1.74 -55.26 -30.22
C GLY A 195 -1.45 -56.70 -29.83
N SER A 196 -2.49 -57.41 -29.43
CA SER A 196 -2.51 -58.86 -29.33
C SER A 196 -2.22 -59.45 -30.71
N VAL A 197 -1.09 -60.14 -30.85
CA VAL A 197 -0.78 -60.97 -32.02
C VAL A 197 -1.65 -62.24 -31.90
N PRO A 198 -2.53 -62.53 -32.87
CA PRO A 198 -3.19 -63.83 -32.91
C PRO A 198 -2.19 -64.90 -33.36
N SER A 199 -1.95 -65.86 -32.48
CA SER A 199 -1.25 -67.10 -32.80
C SER A 199 -2.17 -67.98 -33.66
N GLY A 200 -1.80 -68.19 -34.92
CA GLY A 200 -2.58 -68.99 -35.86
C GLY A 200 -1.70 -69.82 -36.78
N ARG A 201 -1.57 -71.10 -36.41
CA ARG A 201 -1.19 -72.32 -37.17
C ARG A 201 0.20 -72.39 -37.81
#